data_AF-A0A8T3RP51-F1
#
_entry.id   AF-A0A8T3RP51-F1
#
_cell.length_a   1.000
_cell.length_b   1.000
_cell.length_c   1.000
_cell.angle_alpha   90.00
_cell.angle_beta   90.00
_cell.angle_gamma   90.00
#
_symmetry.space_group_name_H-M   'P 1'
#
loop_
_entity.id
_entity.type
_entity.pdbx_description
1 polymer ?
#
loop_
_entity_poly.entity_id
_entity_poly.type
_entity_poly.pdbx_seq_one_letter_code
_entity_poly.pdbx_strand_id
1 'polypeptide(L)'
;MKAPILKHWEDLRSSYWFVPSLMAFASILLSVAAVAIDRHFSIDASSEFAWLYINQPDGARAVLATIAGSAITVGDVVFSITIAAVAYTTSQFGPRLLTNFMRDRGNQLTLGTFIATFLYCLLVLRSVRSAGEVVGDDSALAQSFVPHIAVLIALLLALASVAVLIFFLHHLTRSIHISNVIAGIGAELLESLDELFPKKLGGSAPDMPVFGDADSQGDALTIPALEHGYCQNVDEDALLDVAVRHDVALLLNCRPGNFVHDASALAYVWPRDRLSEDGQDDVRASFAFGSKRTKTQDVMFPVSELTEVAIRALSPSVNDPFTAINCMNWLAGALVRLANRRTPAARRADDTGRLRLVVPRVSFKFMANTIWDRLRPYVSHDPNAAGHMMRLLGELAPQMPDQAARDVLRCHADALRAASDAVFTDCRDRELLADRHRATLAAISDPHALPDFETGLAAMNEAETEL
;
A
#
# COMPACT_ATOMS: atom_id res chain seq x y z
N MET A 1 5.46 -21.88 9.60
CA MET A 1 4.50 -21.34 10.60
C MET A 1 4.42 -19.80 10.66
N LYS A 2 5.27 -19.00 9.97
CA LYS A 2 5.22 -17.53 10.09
C LYS A 2 4.20 -16.86 9.15
N ALA A 3 3.94 -17.41 7.97
CA ALA A 3 3.00 -16.84 6.99
C ALA A 3 1.58 -16.48 7.53
N PRO A 4 0.85 -17.38 8.23
CA PRO A 4 -0.48 -17.05 8.74
C PRO A 4 -0.45 -16.05 9.91
N ILE A 5 0.61 -16.06 10.72
CA ILE A 5 0.79 -15.11 11.83
C ILE A 5 1.09 -13.71 11.29
N LEU A 6 2.00 -13.60 10.31
CA LEU A 6 2.31 -12.36 9.61
C LEU A 6 1.04 -11.79 8.94
N LYS A 7 0.24 -12.65 8.31
CA LYS A 7 -1.06 -12.27 7.75
C LYS A 7 -2.00 -11.72 8.82
N HIS A 8 -2.21 -12.43 9.93
CA HIS A 8 -3.11 -11.95 10.99
C HIS A 8 -2.63 -10.64 11.64
N TRP A 9 -1.32 -10.49 11.84
CA TRP A 9 -0.75 -9.25 12.32
C TRP A 9 -0.96 -8.09 11.33
N GLU A 10 -0.83 -8.36 10.03
CA GLU A 10 -1.09 -7.39 8.97
C GLU A 10 -2.59 -7.03 8.87
N ASP A 11 -3.49 -8.02 8.95
CA ASP A 11 -4.93 -7.82 8.97
C ASP A 11 -5.37 -6.96 10.17
N LEU A 12 -4.76 -7.18 11.34
CA LEU A 12 -4.98 -6.37 12.54
C LEU A 12 -4.45 -4.95 12.36
N ARG A 13 -3.21 -4.79 11.88
CA ARG A 13 -2.59 -3.46 11.69
C ARG A 13 -3.23 -2.66 10.55
N SER A 14 -3.81 -3.32 9.57
CA SER A 14 -4.55 -2.70 8.46
C SER A 14 -6.01 -2.40 8.80
N SER A 15 -6.50 -2.86 9.96
CA SER A 15 -7.83 -2.52 10.45
C SER A 15 -7.91 -1.06 10.88
N TYR A 16 -8.93 -0.37 10.36
CA TYR A 16 -9.25 1.02 10.70
C TYR A 16 -9.49 1.21 12.21
N TRP A 17 -9.95 0.18 12.92
CA TRP A 17 -10.32 0.26 14.33
C TRP A 17 -9.20 -0.08 15.30
N PHE A 18 -8.11 -0.70 14.84
CA PHE A 18 -7.08 -1.21 15.74
C PHE A 18 -6.42 -0.13 16.59
N VAL A 19 -5.96 0.96 15.95
CA VAL A 19 -5.35 2.11 16.66
C VAL A 19 -6.37 2.84 17.53
N PRO A 20 -7.59 3.21 17.04
CA PRO A 20 -8.62 3.78 17.90
C PRO A 20 -8.98 2.92 19.12
N SER A 21 -9.12 1.61 18.97
CA SER A 21 -9.42 0.70 20.07
C SER A 21 -8.29 0.64 21.09
N LEU A 22 -7.03 0.65 20.64
CA LEU A 22 -5.88 0.71 21.54
C LEU A 22 -5.83 2.04 22.31
N MET A 23 -6.10 3.17 21.65
CA MET A 23 -6.17 4.49 22.29
C MET A 23 -7.31 4.58 23.30
N ALA A 24 -8.48 4.02 22.96
CA ALA A 24 -9.61 3.90 23.86
C ALA A 24 -9.26 3.07 25.10
N PHE A 25 -8.62 1.92 24.92
CA PHE A 25 -8.17 1.10 26.04
C PHE A 25 -7.14 1.84 26.92
N ALA A 26 -6.17 2.52 26.30
CA ALA A 26 -5.20 3.35 27.00
C ALA A 26 -5.86 4.48 27.79
N SER A 27 -6.92 5.11 27.26
CA SER A 27 -7.63 6.19 27.95
C SER A 27 -8.44 5.67 29.15
N ILE A 28 -8.99 4.46 29.08
CA ILE A 28 -9.62 3.78 30.21
C ILE A 28 -8.58 3.57 31.33
N LEU A 29 -7.42 2.99 31.01
CA LEU A 29 -6.34 2.79 31.99
C LEU A 29 -5.86 4.12 32.59
N LEU A 30 -5.69 5.13 31.74
CA LEU A 30 -5.29 6.47 32.18
C LEU A 30 -6.31 7.09 33.14
N SER A 31 -7.61 6.92 32.89
CA SER A 31 -8.67 7.45 33.75
C SER A 31 -8.65 6.78 35.13
N VAL A 32 -8.48 5.45 35.18
CA VAL A 32 -8.40 4.70 36.44
C VAL A 32 -7.14 5.09 37.21
N ALA A 33 -6.00 5.22 36.52
CA ALA A 33 -4.74 5.64 37.13
C ALA A 33 -4.83 7.07 37.68
N ALA A 34 -5.35 8.03 36.91
CA ALA A 34 -5.50 9.41 37.33
C ALA A 34 -6.38 9.53 38.59
N VAL A 35 -7.54 8.87 38.59
CA VAL A 35 -8.45 8.84 39.75
C VAL A 35 -7.81 8.13 40.95
N ALA A 36 -7.05 7.06 40.74
CA ALA A 36 -6.35 6.37 41.82
C ALA A 36 -5.25 7.25 42.46
N ILE A 37 -4.54 8.02 41.64
CA ILE A 37 -3.54 8.99 42.09
C ILE A 37 -4.23 10.10 42.89
N ASP A 38 -5.31 10.69 42.38
CA ASP A 38 -6.09 11.72 43.09
C ASP A 38 -6.62 11.23 44.45
N ARG A 39 -6.91 9.93 44.59
CA ARG A 39 -7.33 9.34 45.88
C ARG A 39 -6.19 9.16 46.88
N HIS A 40 -4.97 8.88 46.42
CA HIS A 40 -3.81 8.64 47.29
C HIS A 40 -3.08 9.94 47.64
N PHE A 41 -2.94 10.83 46.67
CA PHE A 41 -2.44 12.18 46.83
C PHE A 41 -3.66 13.08 46.99
N SER A 42 -4.28 13.06 48.17
CA SER A 42 -5.17 14.15 48.57
C SER A 42 -4.31 15.40 48.65
N ILE A 43 -4.16 16.09 47.52
CA ILE A 43 -3.51 17.39 47.47
C ILE A 43 -4.47 18.30 48.22
N ASP A 44 -4.21 18.52 49.52
CA ASP A 44 -4.63 19.73 50.20
C ASP A 44 -3.96 20.87 49.43
N ALA A 45 -4.60 21.30 48.34
CA ALA A 45 -4.14 22.38 47.49
C ALA A 45 -4.36 23.70 48.25
N SER A 46 -3.57 23.89 49.30
CA SER A 46 -3.50 25.13 50.05
C SER A 46 -3.04 26.24 49.11
N SER A 47 -3.98 27.14 48.80
CA SER A 47 -3.85 28.55 48.41
C SER A 47 -2.93 29.00 47.24
N GLU A 48 -1.98 28.22 46.73
CA GLU A 48 -0.99 28.72 45.76
C GLU A 48 -1.42 28.59 44.28
N PHE A 49 -2.39 27.71 43.96
CA PHE A 49 -2.94 27.55 42.61
C PHE A 49 -4.40 28.02 42.52
N ALA A 50 -4.67 29.24 43.00
CA ALA A 50 -6.00 29.83 43.04
C ALA A 50 -6.70 29.98 41.67
N TRP A 51 -5.94 29.96 40.55
CA TRP A 51 -6.50 30.03 39.19
C TRP A 51 -7.05 28.68 38.68
N LEU A 52 -6.70 27.58 39.34
CA LEU A 52 -7.17 26.21 39.06
C LEU A 52 -8.37 25.82 39.93
N TYR A 53 -9.09 26.82 40.49
CA TYR A 53 -10.25 26.71 41.39
C TYR A 53 -11.48 26.07 40.72
N ILE A 54 -11.38 24.79 40.38
CA ILE A 54 -12.51 23.89 40.16
C ILE A 54 -12.83 23.26 41.52
N ASN A 55 -13.13 24.07 42.53
CA ASN A 55 -13.38 23.61 43.90
C ASN A 55 -14.83 23.14 44.13
N GLN A 56 -15.66 23.16 43.09
CA GLN A 56 -17.02 22.63 43.15
C GLN A 56 -17.17 21.40 42.23
N PRO A 57 -17.68 20.27 42.75
CA PRO A 57 -18.00 19.08 41.96
C PRO A 57 -18.79 19.40 40.69
N ASP A 58 -19.71 20.37 40.78
CA ASP A 58 -20.55 20.76 39.67
C ASP A 58 -19.78 21.45 38.54
N GLY A 59 -18.75 22.25 38.86
CA GLY A 59 -17.85 22.83 37.87
C GLY A 59 -17.01 21.77 37.15
N ALA A 60 -16.47 20.81 37.89
CA ALA A 60 -15.72 19.69 37.30
C ALA A 60 -16.61 18.85 36.38
N ARG A 61 -17.84 18.54 36.82
CA ARG A 61 -18.81 17.81 36.00
C ARG A 61 -19.19 18.57 34.75
N ALA A 62 -19.43 19.87 34.85
CA ALA A 62 -19.75 20.71 33.70
C ALA A 62 -18.62 20.69 32.67
N VAL A 63 -17.36 20.91 33.09
CA VAL A 63 -16.20 20.88 32.20
C VAL A 63 -16.03 19.51 31.54
N LEU A 64 -16.06 18.43 32.32
CA LEU A 64 -15.92 17.06 31.80
C LEU A 64 -17.06 16.69 30.83
N ALA A 65 -18.30 17.08 31.15
CA ALA A 65 -19.45 16.84 30.28
C ALA A 65 -19.38 17.66 28.99
N THR A 66 -18.96 18.93 29.06
CA THR A 66 -18.73 19.78 27.88
C THR A 66 -17.64 19.21 26.98
N ILE A 67 -16.50 18.78 27.55
CA ILE A 67 -15.41 18.17 26.79
C ILE A 67 -15.88 16.84 26.16
N ALA A 68 -16.56 15.98 26.92
CA ALA A 68 -17.09 14.72 26.41
C ALA A 68 -18.07 14.94 25.25
N GLY A 69 -19.04 15.85 25.43
CA GLY A 69 -20.03 16.18 24.40
C GLY A 69 -19.41 16.79 23.15
N SER A 70 -18.42 17.68 23.32
CA SER A 70 -17.67 18.25 22.20
C SER A 70 -16.84 17.20 21.46
N ALA A 71 -16.12 16.34 22.20
CA ALA A 71 -15.25 15.33 21.61
C ALA A 71 -16.03 14.28 20.79
N ILE A 72 -17.18 13.80 21.28
CA ILE A 72 -17.99 12.85 20.50
C ILE A 72 -18.61 13.50 19.26
N THR A 73 -19.06 14.76 19.37
CA THR A 73 -19.64 15.50 18.24
C THR A 73 -18.60 15.77 17.16
N VAL A 74 -17.40 16.24 17.53
CA VAL A 74 -16.31 16.47 16.56
C VAL A 74 -15.84 15.13 15.98
N GLY A 75 -15.76 14.08 16.80
CA GLY A 75 -15.45 12.72 16.34
C GLY A 75 -16.42 12.21 15.27
N ASP A 76 -17.73 12.45 15.45
CA ASP A 76 -18.76 12.09 14.47
C ASP A 76 -18.64 12.87 13.15
N VAL A 77 -18.35 14.18 13.23
CA VAL A 77 -18.09 15.01 12.05
C VAL A 77 -16.84 14.53 11.30
N VAL A 78 -15.75 14.25 12.01
CA VAL A 78 -14.51 13.70 11.43
C VAL A 78 -14.79 12.39 10.71
N PHE A 79 -15.49 11.46 11.37
CA PHE A 79 -15.84 10.17 10.79
C PHE A 79 -16.70 10.32 9.51
N SER A 80 -17.72 11.18 9.57
CA SER A 80 -18.60 11.47 8.44
C SER A 80 -17.84 12.04 7.24
N ILE A 81 -16.95 13.01 7.48
CA ILE A 81 -16.12 13.61 6.44
C ILE A 81 -15.13 12.57 5.87
N THR A 82 -14.53 11.71 6.70
CA THR A 82 -13.64 10.63 6.23
C THR A 82 -14.38 9.67 5.30
N ILE A 83 -15.58 9.23 5.66
CA ILE A 83 -16.39 8.35 4.79
C ILE A 83 -16.77 9.04 3.49
N ALA A 84 -17.17 10.31 3.55
CA ALA A 84 -17.51 11.09 2.36
C ALA A 84 -16.30 11.23 1.41
N ALA A 85 -15.11 11.50 1.96
CA ALA A 85 -13.87 11.57 1.19
C ALA A 85 -13.56 10.21 0.53
N VAL A 86 -13.69 9.12 1.28
CA VAL A 86 -13.49 7.76 0.77
C VAL A 86 -14.46 7.41 -0.35
N ALA A 87 -15.74 7.77 -0.21
CA ALA A 87 -16.76 7.56 -1.23
C ALA A 87 -16.45 8.35 -2.51
N TYR A 88 -16.00 9.60 -2.36
CA TYR A 88 -15.57 10.45 -3.47
C TYR A 88 -14.34 9.88 -4.19
N THR A 89 -13.31 9.44 -3.47
CA THR A 89 -12.13 8.81 -4.08
C THR A 89 -12.49 7.51 -4.80
N THR A 90 -13.34 6.69 -4.19
CA THR A 90 -13.74 5.39 -4.76
C THR A 90 -14.53 5.56 -6.07
N SER A 91 -15.44 6.54 -6.11
CA SER A 91 -16.22 6.83 -7.32
C SER A 91 -15.34 7.36 -8.44
N GLN A 92 -14.42 8.26 -8.14
CA GLN A 92 -13.53 8.87 -9.13
C GLN A 92 -12.43 7.92 -9.62
N PHE A 93 -11.77 7.19 -8.72
CA PHE A 93 -10.45 6.62 -9.02
C PHE A 93 -10.32 5.10 -8.87
N GLY A 94 -11.25 4.42 -8.17
CA GLY A 94 -11.27 2.96 -8.13
C GLY A 94 -11.60 2.38 -6.75
N PRO A 95 -12.32 1.25 -6.69
CA PRO A 95 -12.60 0.56 -5.43
C PRO A 95 -11.35 0.03 -4.71
N ARG A 96 -10.21 -0.10 -5.41
CA ARG A 96 -8.96 -0.60 -4.80
C ARG A 96 -8.30 0.43 -3.88
N LEU A 97 -8.48 1.72 -4.17
CA LEU A 97 -7.95 2.82 -3.36
C LEU A 97 -8.62 2.99 -1.99
N LEU A 98 -9.82 2.41 -1.83
CA LEU A 98 -10.54 2.33 -0.55
C LEU A 98 -9.67 1.77 0.57
N THR A 99 -8.88 0.72 0.26
CA THR A 99 -8.05 0.04 1.26
C THR A 99 -6.92 0.92 1.78
N ASN A 100 -6.41 1.84 0.96
CA ASN A 100 -5.33 2.75 1.35
C ASN A 100 -5.83 3.80 2.35
N PHE A 101 -7.04 4.32 2.16
CA PHE A 101 -7.64 5.29 3.07
C PHE A 101 -7.98 4.70 4.45
N MET A 102 -8.40 3.43 4.49
CA MET A 102 -8.71 2.75 5.77
C MET A 102 -7.46 2.40 6.58
N ARG A 103 -6.30 2.27 5.90
CA ARG A 103 -4.99 2.04 6.52
C ARG A 103 -4.28 3.35 6.93
N ASP A 104 -4.86 4.51 6.64
CA ASP A 104 -4.28 5.80 6.94
C ASP A 104 -4.17 6.07 8.45
N ARG A 105 -2.93 6.20 8.93
CA ARG A 105 -2.63 6.41 10.36
C ARG A 105 -3.08 7.77 10.87
N GLY A 106 -3.10 8.80 10.04
CA GLY A 106 -3.58 10.13 10.41
C GLY A 106 -5.07 10.10 10.73
N ASN A 107 -5.86 9.43 9.89
CA ASN A 107 -7.29 9.24 10.13
C ASN A 107 -7.54 8.40 11.40
N GLN A 108 -6.81 7.29 11.56
CA GLN A 108 -6.90 6.42 12.74
C GLN A 108 -6.55 7.15 14.05
N LEU A 109 -5.47 7.94 14.06
CA LEU A 109 -5.04 8.71 15.23
C LEU A 109 -6.03 9.83 15.56
N THR A 110 -6.58 10.48 14.54
CA THR A 110 -7.60 11.53 14.72
C THR A 110 -8.85 10.96 15.40
N LEU A 111 -9.43 9.91 14.81
CA LEU A 111 -10.62 9.26 15.38
C LEU A 111 -10.34 8.70 16.78
N GLY A 112 -9.20 8.04 16.95
CA GLY A 112 -8.76 7.51 18.24
C GLY A 112 -8.63 8.58 19.32
N THR A 113 -8.14 9.78 18.99
CA THR A 113 -7.99 10.90 19.95
C THR A 113 -9.34 11.38 20.47
N PHE A 114 -10.35 11.54 19.60
CA PHE A 114 -11.69 11.98 20.00
C PHE A 114 -12.41 10.91 20.84
N ILE A 115 -12.34 9.64 20.42
CA ILE A 115 -12.92 8.52 21.18
C ILE A 115 -12.23 8.39 22.54
N ALA A 116 -10.90 8.45 22.58
CA ALA A 116 -10.12 8.36 23.82
C ALA A 116 -10.47 9.48 24.80
N THR A 117 -10.54 10.73 24.32
CA THR A 117 -10.89 11.91 25.13
C THR A 117 -12.31 11.83 25.66
N PHE A 118 -13.26 11.42 24.82
CA PHE A 118 -14.65 11.17 25.21
C PHE A 118 -14.76 10.13 26.33
N LEU A 119 -14.17 8.95 26.14
CA LEU A 119 -14.20 7.87 27.14
C LEU A 119 -13.50 8.25 28.44
N TYR A 120 -12.35 8.92 28.33
CA TYR A 120 -11.63 9.44 29.50
C TYR A 120 -12.52 10.39 30.32
N CYS A 121 -13.16 11.36 29.67
CA CYS A 121 -14.02 12.33 30.35
C CYS A 121 -15.23 11.65 30.99
N LEU A 122 -15.88 10.67 30.33
CA LEU A 122 -17.00 9.94 30.92
C LEU A 122 -16.61 9.11 32.15
N LEU A 123 -15.44 8.47 32.12
CA LEU A 123 -14.98 7.65 33.24
C LEU A 123 -14.55 8.52 34.43
N VAL A 124 -13.88 9.65 34.18
CA VAL A 124 -13.57 10.62 35.24
C VAL A 124 -14.85 11.25 35.77
N LEU A 125 -15.82 11.60 34.92
CA LEU A 125 -17.11 12.16 35.32
C LEU A 125 -17.84 11.24 36.31
N ARG A 126 -17.82 9.92 36.06
CA ARG A 126 -18.39 8.91 36.98
C ARG A 126 -17.73 8.92 38.36
N SER A 127 -16.49 9.37 38.48
CA SER A 127 -15.76 9.39 39.75
C SER A 127 -16.04 10.64 40.60
N VAL A 128 -16.61 11.70 40.02
CA VAL A 128 -16.91 12.97 40.73
C VAL A 128 -18.14 12.79 41.62
N ARG A 129 -17.94 12.86 42.94
CA ARG A 129 -19.01 12.70 43.95
C ARG A 129 -19.36 14.04 44.58
N SER A 130 -20.64 14.35 44.69
CA SER A 130 -21.11 15.55 45.40
C SER A 130 -21.34 15.22 46.87
N ALA A 131 -21.13 16.20 47.74
CA ALA A 131 -21.62 16.09 49.12
C ALA A 131 -23.15 15.99 49.09
N GLY A 132 -23.69 14.83 49.48
CA GLY A 132 -25.14 14.57 49.55
C GLY A 132 -25.71 13.55 48.56
N GLU A 133 -24.90 12.93 47.68
CA GLU A 133 -25.34 11.78 46.88
C GLU A 133 -25.43 10.51 47.75
N VAL A 134 -26.66 10.17 48.18
CA VAL A 134 -26.95 8.94 48.93
C VAL A 134 -26.93 7.76 47.97
N VAL A 135 -25.89 6.92 48.06
CA VAL A 135 -25.88 5.59 47.46
C VAL A 135 -25.52 4.58 48.55
N GLY A 136 -26.55 3.88 49.05
CA GLY A 136 -26.41 2.80 50.03
C GLY A 136 -26.69 3.22 51.46
N ASP A 137 -27.21 2.25 52.25
CA ASP A 137 -27.82 2.38 53.58
C ASP A 137 -26.83 2.72 54.72
N ASP A 138 -25.60 3.12 54.40
CA ASP A 138 -24.59 3.55 55.39
C ASP A 138 -24.33 5.06 55.27
N SER A 139 -25.14 5.82 56.00
CA SER A 139 -25.07 7.27 56.14
C SER A 139 -23.87 7.72 57.00
N ALA A 140 -22.64 7.50 56.50
CA ALA A 140 -21.44 8.12 57.02
C ALA A 140 -20.86 9.07 55.97
N LEU A 141 -21.27 10.34 56.04
CA LEU A 141 -20.64 11.52 55.42
C LEU A 141 -19.83 11.22 54.13
N ALA A 142 -20.51 11.02 53.00
CA ALA A 142 -19.86 10.97 51.70
C ALA A 142 -19.21 12.34 51.44
N GLN A 143 -17.91 12.46 51.72
CA GLN A 143 -17.13 13.66 51.47
C GLN A 143 -17.15 13.95 49.96
N SER A 144 -17.36 15.23 49.61
CA SER A 144 -17.23 15.71 48.24
C SER A 144 -15.85 15.34 47.69
N PHE A 145 -15.80 14.63 46.56
CA PHE A 145 -14.55 14.20 45.94
C PHE A 145 -14.49 14.69 44.50
N VAL A 146 -13.47 15.49 44.21
CA VAL A 146 -13.16 16.02 42.88
C VAL A 146 -11.73 15.61 42.51
N PRO A 147 -11.53 14.82 41.44
CA PRO A 147 -10.20 14.40 41.00
C PRO A 147 -9.53 15.50 40.16
N HIS A 148 -8.75 16.37 40.81
CA HIS A 148 -8.18 17.55 40.17
C HIS A 148 -7.15 17.21 39.08
N ILE A 149 -6.27 16.22 39.33
CA ILE A 149 -5.30 15.77 38.32
C ILE A 149 -6.04 15.19 37.12
N ALA A 150 -7.07 14.39 37.36
CA ALA A 150 -7.85 13.80 36.28
C ALA A 150 -8.55 14.87 35.41
N VAL A 151 -9.08 15.94 36.01
CA VAL A 151 -9.68 17.08 35.28
C VAL A 151 -8.63 17.87 34.51
N LEU A 152 -7.43 18.08 35.08
CA LEU A 152 -6.33 18.74 34.37
C LEU A 152 -5.92 17.95 33.12
N ILE A 153 -5.81 16.62 33.24
CA ILE A 153 -5.53 15.75 32.09
C ILE A 153 -6.66 15.84 31.06
N ALA A 154 -7.93 15.91 31.47
CA ALA A 154 -9.05 16.11 30.53
C ALA A 154 -8.90 17.41 29.73
N LEU A 155 -8.51 18.51 30.39
CA LEU A 155 -8.25 19.79 29.72
C LEU A 155 -7.08 19.70 28.74
N LEU A 156 -6.00 19.01 29.10
CA LEU A 156 -4.87 18.77 28.20
C LEU A 156 -5.27 17.92 26.99
N LEU A 157 -6.09 16.87 27.18
CA LEU A 157 -6.64 16.05 26.10
C LEU A 157 -7.57 16.86 25.19
N ALA A 158 -8.36 17.78 25.74
CA ALA A 158 -9.19 18.68 24.94
C ALA A 158 -8.34 19.61 24.07
N LEU A 159 -7.28 20.20 24.62
CA LEU A 159 -6.34 21.03 23.85
C LEU A 159 -5.62 20.22 22.77
N ALA A 160 -5.17 19.00 23.09
CA ALA A 160 -4.59 18.09 22.12
C ALA A 160 -5.59 17.72 21.01
N SER A 161 -6.87 17.53 21.35
CA SER A 161 -7.93 17.24 20.37
C SER A 161 -8.12 18.39 19.36
N VAL A 162 -7.99 19.65 19.79
CA VAL A 162 -8.02 20.81 18.89
C VAL A 162 -6.82 20.80 17.94
N ALA A 163 -5.61 20.52 18.44
CA ALA A 163 -4.43 20.42 17.59
C ALA A 163 -4.54 19.28 16.56
N VAL A 164 -5.07 18.13 17.00
CA VAL A 164 -5.35 16.97 16.14
C VAL A 164 -6.44 17.29 15.10
N LEU A 165 -7.44 18.10 15.42
CA LEU A 165 -8.44 18.57 14.45
C LEU A 165 -7.80 19.41 13.34
N ILE A 166 -6.93 20.36 13.70
CA ILE A 166 -6.22 21.21 12.72
C ILE A 166 -5.33 20.33 11.84
N PHE A 167 -4.60 19.39 12.45
CA PHE A 167 -3.81 18.39 11.73
C PHE A 167 -4.70 17.59 10.76
N PHE A 168 -5.85 17.09 11.21
CA PHE A 168 -6.78 16.31 10.39
C PHE A 168 -7.25 17.09 9.17
N LEU A 169 -7.64 18.36 9.31
CA LEU A 169 -8.07 19.18 8.18
C LEU A 169 -6.96 19.33 7.13
N HIS A 170 -5.71 19.54 7.56
CA HIS A 170 -4.57 19.60 6.65
C HIS A 170 -4.24 18.23 6.01
N HIS A 171 -4.28 17.16 6.80
CA HIS A 171 -4.02 15.79 6.35
C HIS A 171 -5.06 15.34 5.32
N LEU A 172 -6.34 15.56 5.61
CA LEU A 172 -7.45 15.18 4.75
C LEU A 172 -7.39 15.91 3.40
N THR A 173 -7.18 17.23 3.42
CA THR A 173 -7.09 18.04 2.20
C THR A 173 -5.92 17.62 1.30
N ARG A 174 -4.75 17.28 1.88
CA ARG A 174 -3.62 16.74 1.10
C ARG A 174 -3.87 15.34 0.58
N SER A 175 -4.55 14.49 1.34
CA SER A 175 -4.82 13.09 0.97
C SER A 175 -5.85 12.96 -0.15
N ILE A 176 -6.74 13.94 -0.32
CA ILE A 176 -7.74 13.95 -1.42
C ILE A 176 -7.09 14.34 -2.76
N HIS A 177 -6.00 15.09 -2.76
CA HIS A 177 -5.37 15.54 -4.01
C HIS A 177 -4.78 14.34 -4.78
N ILE A 178 -5.28 14.11 -5.99
CA ILE A 178 -4.97 12.92 -6.79
C ILE A 178 -3.48 12.71 -7.04
N SER A 179 -2.72 13.79 -7.26
CA SER A 179 -1.27 13.69 -7.45
C SER A 179 -0.54 13.13 -6.23
N ASN A 180 -1.05 13.38 -5.00
CA ASN A 180 -0.47 12.82 -3.78
C ASN A 180 -0.82 11.35 -3.63
N VAL A 181 -2.04 10.94 -4.01
CA VAL A 181 -2.45 9.52 -4.03
C VAL A 181 -1.60 8.73 -5.01
N ILE A 182 -1.46 9.23 -6.25
CA ILE A 182 -0.61 8.61 -7.28
C ILE A 182 0.84 8.55 -6.82
N ALA A 183 1.37 9.65 -6.27
CA ALA A 183 2.73 9.68 -5.74
C ALA A 183 2.93 8.71 -4.57
N GLY A 184 1.95 8.57 -3.69
CA GLY A 184 1.98 7.60 -2.60
C GLY A 184 2.05 6.16 -3.10
N ILE A 185 1.20 5.78 -4.06
CA ILE A 185 1.21 4.44 -4.66
C ILE A 185 2.50 4.20 -5.44
N GLY A 186 3.00 5.20 -6.17
CA GLY A 186 4.26 5.12 -6.89
C GLY A 186 5.46 4.95 -5.97
N ALA A 187 5.51 5.69 -4.85
CA ALA A 187 6.53 5.53 -3.83
C ALA A 187 6.49 4.14 -3.17
N GLU A 188 5.29 3.66 -2.82
CA GLU A 188 5.07 2.31 -2.26
C GLU A 188 5.52 1.22 -3.25
N LEU A 189 5.28 1.39 -4.55
CA LEU A 189 5.77 0.48 -5.59
C LEU A 189 7.30 0.44 -5.63
N LEU A 190 7.96 1.60 -5.58
CA LEU A 190 9.43 1.67 -5.60
C LEU A 190 10.05 1.06 -4.33
N GLU A 191 9.43 1.29 -3.16
CA GLU A 191 9.84 0.68 -1.90
C GLU A 191 9.67 -0.84 -1.93
N SER A 192 8.52 -1.33 -2.40
CA SER A 192 8.27 -2.78 -2.57
C SER A 192 9.26 -3.43 -3.53
N LEU A 193 9.67 -2.72 -4.60
CA LEU A 193 10.72 -3.18 -5.50
C LEU A 193 12.10 -3.21 -4.82
N ASP A 194 12.39 -2.24 -3.94
CA ASP A 194 13.65 -2.21 -3.21
C ASP A 194 13.76 -3.34 -2.19
N GLU A 195 12.65 -3.69 -1.52
CA GLU A 195 12.55 -4.79 -0.55
C GLU A 195 12.58 -6.17 -1.22
N LEU A 196 11.76 -6.37 -2.26
CA LEU A 196 11.61 -7.68 -2.90
C LEU A 196 12.68 -7.96 -3.97
N PHE A 197 13.33 -6.92 -4.51
CA PHE A 197 14.40 -7.00 -5.50
C PHE A 197 15.66 -6.20 -5.08
N PRO A 198 16.38 -6.62 -4.02
CA PRO A 198 17.57 -5.89 -3.56
C PRO A 198 18.71 -5.89 -4.58
N LYS A 199 19.48 -4.79 -4.64
CA LYS A 199 20.61 -4.59 -5.60
C LYS A 199 21.72 -5.63 -5.49
N LYS A 200 21.93 -6.18 -4.29
CA LYS A 200 22.95 -7.19 -3.99
C LYS A 200 22.23 -8.37 -3.35
N LEU A 201 21.97 -9.42 -4.13
CA LEU A 201 21.82 -10.75 -3.56
C LEU A 201 23.15 -11.50 -3.69
N GLY A 202 23.44 -12.32 -2.68
CA GLY A 202 24.57 -13.24 -2.63
C GLY A 202 24.68 -14.07 -3.92
N GLY A 203 25.91 -14.53 -4.16
CA GLY A 203 26.41 -15.02 -5.44
C GLY A 203 25.40 -15.79 -6.29
N SER A 204 25.43 -15.51 -7.59
CA SER A 204 24.74 -16.33 -8.59
C SER A 204 25.04 -17.79 -8.27
N ALA A 205 24.01 -18.56 -7.88
CA ALA A 205 24.14 -20.00 -7.94
C ALA A 205 24.52 -20.33 -9.39
N PRO A 206 25.45 -21.28 -9.62
CA PRO A 206 25.84 -21.69 -10.96
C PRO A 206 24.60 -22.01 -11.79
N ASP A 207 24.72 -21.94 -13.12
CA ASP A 207 23.74 -22.50 -14.04
C ASP A 207 23.64 -24.01 -13.79
N MET A 208 22.85 -24.34 -12.78
CA MET A 208 22.43 -25.68 -12.44
C MET A 208 21.38 -26.09 -13.48
N PRO A 209 21.32 -27.39 -13.82
CA PRO A 209 20.43 -27.89 -14.85
C PRO A 209 19.00 -27.38 -14.63
N VAL A 210 18.35 -27.06 -15.75
CA VAL A 210 16.95 -26.66 -15.79
C VAL A 210 16.14 -27.83 -15.23
N PHE A 211 15.78 -27.77 -13.94
CA PHE A 211 14.71 -28.59 -13.42
C PHE A 211 13.46 -28.21 -14.21
N GLY A 212 12.95 -29.11 -15.06
CA GLY A 212 11.78 -28.84 -15.91
C GLY A 212 12.01 -28.85 -17.43
N ASP A 213 13.09 -29.41 -17.98
CA ASP A 213 13.01 -29.90 -19.37
C ASP A 213 11.83 -30.87 -19.50
N ALA A 214 11.13 -30.90 -20.64
CA ALA A 214 9.89 -31.65 -20.84
C ALA A 214 9.98 -33.13 -20.43
N ASP A 215 11.19 -33.72 -20.48
CA ASP A 215 11.48 -35.09 -20.05
C ASP A 215 11.50 -35.29 -18.51
N SER A 216 11.58 -34.22 -17.72
CA SER A 216 11.65 -34.24 -16.24
C SER A 216 10.31 -33.95 -15.53
N GLN A 217 9.25 -33.59 -16.27
CA GLN A 217 7.91 -33.38 -15.71
C GLN A 217 7.22 -34.68 -15.28
N GLY A 218 7.63 -35.83 -15.82
CA GLY A 218 7.02 -37.14 -15.51
C GLY A 218 7.22 -37.62 -14.07
N ASP A 219 8.20 -37.08 -13.34
CA ASP A 219 8.68 -37.61 -12.06
C ASP A 219 8.50 -36.63 -10.87
N ALA A 220 7.79 -35.52 -11.10
CA ALA A 220 7.52 -34.51 -10.07
C ALA A 220 6.32 -34.90 -9.20
N LEU A 221 6.40 -34.63 -7.90
CA LEU A 221 5.22 -34.58 -7.04
C LEU A 221 4.62 -33.17 -7.11
N THR A 222 3.35 -33.06 -7.50
CA THR A 222 2.61 -31.79 -7.49
C THR A 222 1.97 -31.59 -6.13
N ILE A 223 2.18 -30.41 -5.52
CA ILE A 223 1.49 -30.01 -4.30
C ILE A 223 0.26 -29.18 -4.69
N PRO A 224 -0.97 -29.73 -4.57
CA PRO A 224 -2.18 -29.00 -4.87
C PRO A 224 -2.52 -28.00 -3.77
N ALA A 225 -3.21 -26.93 -4.15
CA ALA A 225 -3.96 -26.09 -3.23
C ALA A 225 -5.19 -26.86 -2.73
N LEU A 226 -5.54 -26.66 -1.45
CA LEU A 226 -6.73 -27.23 -0.81
C LEU A 226 -7.84 -26.21 -0.59
N GLU A 227 -7.62 -24.96 -1.02
CA GLU A 227 -8.52 -23.84 -0.80
C GLU A 227 -8.52 -22.91 -2.03
N HIS A 228 -9.58 -22.11 -2.17
CA HIS A 228 -9.66 -21.06 -3.18
C HIS A 228 -9.29 -19.71 -2.59
N GLY A 229 -8.54 -18.90 -3.34
CA GLY A 229 -8.26 -17.52 -2.93
C GLY A 229 -7.04 -16.91 -3.60
N TYR A 230 -6.75 -15.68 -3.23
CA TYR A 230 -5.50 -15.03 -3.60
C TYR A 230 -4.38 -15.51 -2.69
N CYS A 231 -3.26 -15.94 -3.27
CA CYS A 231 -2.01 -16.10 -2.54
C CYS A 231 -1.56 -14.72 -2.08
N GLN A 232 -1.51 -14.50 -0.76
CA GLN A 232 -1.17 -13.22 -0.15
C GLN A 232 0.29 -13.17 0.29
N ASN A 233 0.78 -14.25 0.90
CA ASN A 233 2.16 -14.39 1.36
C ASN A 233 2.69 -15.80 1.10
N VAL A 234 4.00 -15.88 0.87
CA VAL A 234 4.78 -17.11 0.75
C VAL A 234 5.99 -17.01 1.69
N ASP A 235 6.12 -17.97 2.61
CA ASP A 235 7.26 -18.09 3.52
C ASP A 235 8.39 -18.86 2.82
N GLU A 236 9.20 -18.14 2.04
CA GLU A 236 10.29 -18.74 1.25
C GLU A 236 11.36 -19.42 2.12
N ASP A 237 11.61 -18.90 3.32
CA ASP A 237 12.59 -19.49 4.26
C ASP A 237 12.06 -20.82 4.81
N ALA A 238 10.78 -20.88 5.19
CA ALA A 238 10.16 -22.14 5.60
C ALA A 238 10.17 -23.18 4.47
N LEU A 239 9.93 -22.77 3.23
CA LEU A 239 10.01 -23.66 2.07
C LEU A 239 11.44 -24.16 1.83
N LEU A 240 12.45 -23.31 2.02
CA LEU A 240 13.85 -23.70 1.94
C LEU A 240 14.20 -24.71 3.04
N ASP A 241 13.76 -24.49 4.28
CA ASP A 241 13.97 -25.41 5.40
C ASP A 241 13.36 -26.79 5.13
N VAL A 242 12.14 -26.82 4.57
CA VAL A 242 11.48 -28.09 4.17
C VAL A 242 12.28 -28.77 3.06
N ALA A 243 12.72 -28.02 2.05
CA ALA A 243 13.51 -28.57 0.95
C ALA A 243 14.85 -29.17 1.42
N VAL A 244 15.51 -28.53 2.38
CA VAL A 244 16.76 -29.02 2.99
C VAL A 244 16.50 -30.25 3.85
N ARG A 245 15.48 -30.22 4.72
CA ARG A 245 15.15 -31.30 5.66
C ARG A 245 14.83 -32.62 4.94
N HIS A 246 14.12 -32.54 3.82
CA HIS A 246 13.69 -33.71 3.05
C HIS A 246 14.61 -34.05 1.86
N ASP A 247 15.73 -33.33 1.70
CA ASP A 247 16.64 -33.43 0.56
C ASP A 247 15.92 -33.41 -0.81
N VAL A 248 15.02 -32.43 -0.99
CA VAL A 248 14.25 -32.19 -2.22
C VAL A 248 14.55 -30.83 -2.85
N ALA A 249 14.11 -30.66 -4.09
CA ALA A 249 14.06 -29.40 -4.81
C ALA A 249 12.60 -29.01 -5.08
N LEU A 250 12.26 -27.75 -4.80
CA LEU A 250 10.93 -27.17 -4.97
C LEU A 250 10.94 -26.14 -6.12
N LEU A 251 10.00 -26.25 -7.06
CA LEU A 251 9.67 -25.20 -8.02
C LEU A 251 8.29 -24.64 -7.68
N LEU A 252 8.23 -23.38 -7.27
CA LEU A 252 6.96 -22.73 -7.00
C LEU A 252 6.26 -22.37 -8.31
N ASN A 253 4.96 -22.65 -8.36
CA ASN A 253 4.09 -22.32 -9.48
C ASN A 253 3.07 -21.22 -9.12
N CYS A 254 2.97 -20.90 -7.83
CA CYS A 254 2.15 -19.81 -7.31
C CYS A 254 3.04 -18.67 -6.79
N ARG A 255 2.66 -17.42 -7.08
CA ARG A 255 3.27 -16.23 -6.47
C ARG A 255 2.20 -15.39 -5.74
N PRO A 256 2.61 -14.57 -4.76
CA PRO A 256 1.74 -13.54 -4.20
C PRO A 256 1.04 -12.74 -5.31
N GLY A 257 -0.26 -12.57 -5.16
CA GLY A 257 -1.13 -11.92 -6.14
C GLY A 257 -1.90 -12.86 -7.07
N ASN A 258 -1.49 -14.12 -7.21
CA ASN A 258 -2.24 -15.10 -8.01
C ASN A 258 -3.49 -15.57 -7.29
N PHE A 259 -4.58 -15.71 -8.05
CA PHE A 259 -5.74 -16.45 -7.59
C PHE A 259 -5.52 -17.93 -7.86
N VAL A 260 -5.69 -18.77 -6.83
CA VAL A 260 -5.63 -20.23 -6.95
C VAL A 260 -7.02 -20.81 -6.76
N HIS A 261 -7.27 -21.88 -7.52
CA HIS A 261 -8.43 -22.73 -7.33
C HIS A 261 -8.04 -23.98 -6.53
N ASP A 262 -9.00 -24.66 -5.94
CA ASP A 262 -8.82 -26.02 -5.45
C ASP A 262 -8.14 -26.90 -6.51
N ALA A 263 -7.21 -27.74 -6.05
CA ALA A 263 -6.31 -28.56 -6.86
C ALA A 263 -5.31 -27.81 -7.77
N SER A 264 -5.22 -26.48 -7.72
CA SER A 264 -4.18 -25.74 -8.46
C SER A 264 -2.79 -26.12 -7.96
N ALA A 265 -1.84 -26.35 -8.86
CA ALA A 265 -0.46 -26.64 -8.48
C ALA A 265 0.20 -25.43 -7.80
N LEU A 266 0.52 -25.56 -6.51
CA LEU A 266 1.26 -24.55 -5.74
C LEU A 266 2.76 -24.66 -5.96
N ALA A 267 3.26 -25.89 -5.96
CA ALA A 267 4.66 -26.22 -6.16
C ALA A 267 4.82 -27.60 -6.79
N TYR A 268 5.95 -27.80 -7.46
CA TYR A 268 6.42 -29.09 -7.96
C TYR A 268 7.66 -29.50 -7.17
N VAL A 269 7.76 -30.79 -6.81
CA VAL A 269 8.80 -31.33 -5.94
C VAL A 269 9.54 -32.46 -6.63
N TRP A 270 10.87 -32.43 -6.54
CA TRP A 270 11.75 -33.52 -7.00
C TRP A 270 12.77 -33.92 -5.94
N PRO A 271 13.13 -35.22 -5.85
CA PRO A 271 12.41 -36.37 -6.40
C PRO A 271 11.05 -36.54 -5.71
N ARG A 272 10.05 -37.06 -6.43
CA ARG A 272 8.68 -37.28 -5.89
C ARG A 272 8.66 -38.06 -4.56
N ASP A 273 9.44 -39.12 -4.46
CA ASP A 273 9.31 -40.10 -3.37
C ASP A 273 9.96 -39.67 -2.05
N ARG A 274 10.58 -38.50 -2.00
CA ARG A 274 11.31 -38.01 -0.81
C ARG A 274 10.50 -37.12 0.10
N LEU A 275 9.35 -36.62 -0.36
CA LEU A 275 8.49 -35.76 0.44
C LEU A 275 7.33 -36.57 1.02
N SER A 276 7.33 -36.76 2.34
CA SER A 276 6.23 -37.39 3.08
C SER A 276 4.96 -36.54 3.04
N GLU A 277 3.80 -37.11 3.38
CA GLU A 277 2.54 -36.36 3.50
C GLU A 277 2.67 -35.16 4.46
N ASP A 278 3.30 -35.35 5.63
CA ASP A 278 3.62 -34.26 6.56
C ASP A 278 4.46 -33.15 5.91
N GLY A 279 5.43 -33.51 5.06
CA GLY A 279 6.24 -32.54 4.33
C GLY A 279 5.42 -31.77 3.28
N GLN A 280 4.41 -32.40 2.67
CA GLN A 280 3.48 -31.72 1.77
C GLN A 280 2.60 -30.71 2.55
N ASP A 281 2.18 -31.05 3.76
CA ASP A 281 1.46 -30.14 4.64
C ASP A 281 2.31 -28.96 5.10
N ASP A 282 3.59 -29.19 5.40
CA ASP A 282 4.55 -28.12 5.70
C ASP A 282 4.73 -27.16 4.50
N VAL A 283 4.79 -27.69 3.27
CA VAL A 283 4.80 -26.86 2.05
C VAL A 283 3.51 -26.05 1.95
N ARG A 284 2.34 -26.68 2.11
CA ARG A 284 1.04 -25.97 2.07
C ARG A 284 0.94 -24.88 3.13
N ALA A 285 1.38 -25.16 4.36
CA ALA A 285 1.36 -24.23 5.49
C ALA A 285 2.32 -23.02 5.33
N SER A 286 3.20 -23.07 4.32
CA SER A 286 4.07 -21.96 3.94
C SER A 286 3.38 -20.94 3.02
N PHE A 287 2.19 -21.25 2.51
CA PHE A 287 1.34 -20.34 1.75
C PHE A 287 0.22 -19.78 2.62
N ALA A 288 -0.05 -18.47 2.49
CA ALA A 288 -1.21 -17.84 3.09
C ALA A 288 -2.19 -17.37 2.00
N PHE A 289 -3.43 -17.84 2.06
CA PHE A 289 -4.49 -17.47 1.12
C PHE A 289 -5.50 -16.51 1.76
N GLY A 290 -6.16 -15.70 0.95
CA GLY A 290 -7.27 -14.87 1.40
C GLY A 290 -8.23 -14.48 0.27
N SER A 291 -9.41 -13.98 0.63
CA SER A 291 -10.47 -13.63 -0.33
C SER A 291 -10.15 -12.39 -1.18
N LYS A 292 -9.12 -11.63 -0.81
CA LYS A 292 -8.68 -10.40 -1.49
C LYS A 292 -7.18 -10.44 -1.74
N ARG A 293 -6.76 -9.85 -2.84
CA ARG A 293 -5.34 -9.61 -3.16
C ARG A 293 -4.76 -8.56 -2.21
N THR A 294 -3.53 -8.73 -1.76
CA THR A 294 -2.82 -7.82 -0.84
C THR A 294 -1.56 -7.25 -1.46
N LYS A 295 -0.99 -6.21 -0.85
CA LYS A 295 0.22 -5.53 -1.32
C LYS A 295 1.53 -6.16 -0.83
N THR A 296 1.51 -6.77 0.36
CA THR A 296 2.69 -7.11 1.19
C THR A 296 3.84 -7.79 0.43
N GLN A 297 3.54 -8.73 -0.47
CA GLN A 297 4.56 -9.42 -1.27
C GLN A 297 4.28 -9.35 -2.78
N ASP A 298 3.43 -8.43 -3.22
CA ASP A 298 2.93 -8.37 -4.59
C ASP A 298 3.17 -7.00 -5.23
N VAL A 299 4.32 -6.85 -5.87
CA VAL A 299 4.69 -5.65 -6.63
C VAL A 299 3.73 -5.34 -7.78
N MET A 300 2.99 -6.33 -8.27
CA MET A 300 2.02 -6.11 -9.34
C MET A 300 0.71 -5.52 -8.82
N PHE A 301 0.50 -5.44 -7.50
CA PHE A 301 -0.69 -4.81 -6.93
C PHE A 301 -0.65 -3.28 -7.10
N PRO A 302 0.37 -2.54 -6.62
CA PRO A 302 0.47 -1.10 -6.88
C PRO A 302 0.53 -0.75 -8.38
N VAL A 303 1.17 -1.59 -9.19
CA VAL A 303 1.14 -1.47 -10.67
C VAL A 303 -0.30 -1.51 -11.19
N SER A 304 -1.10 -2.45 -10.70
CA SER A 304 -2.51 -2.56 -11.09
C SER A 304 -3.33 -1.36 -10.64
N GLU A 305 -3.06 -0.79 -9.45
CA GLU A 305 -3.71 0.43 -8.97
C GLU A 305 -3.40 1.63 -9.88
N LEU A 306 -2.12 1.87 -10.19
CA LEU A 306 -1.71 2.97 -11.08
C LEU A 306 -2.27 2.81 -12.49
N THR A 307 -2.28 1.57 -13.02
CA THR A 307 -2.88 1.28 -14.34
C THR A 307 -4.39 1.53 -14.33
N GLU A 308 -5.12 1.14 -13.26
CA GLU A 308 -6.55 1.38 -13.14
C GLU A 308 -6.88 2.88 -13.08
N VAL A 309 -6.11 3.66 -12.31
CA VAL A 309 -6.25 5.13 -12.25
C VAL A 309 -5.99 5.76 -13.62
N ALA A 310 -4.94 5.35 -14.32
CA ALA A 310 -4.62 5.86 -15.65
C ALA A 310 -5.72 5.54 -16.69
N ILE A 311 -6.22 4.30 -16.69
CA ILE A 311 -7.32 3.88 -17.59
C ILE A 311 -8.59 4.69 -17.31
N ARG A 312 -8.95 4.89 -16.04
CA ARG A 312 -10.12 5.70 -15.68
C ARG A 312 -9.94 7.16 -16.09
N ALA A 313 -8.77 7.73 -15.87
CA ALA A 313 -8.47 9.11 -16.25
C ALA A 313 -8.64 9.31 -17.77
N LEU A 314 -8.22 8.34 -18.60
CA LEU A 314 -8.41 8.36 -20.06
C LEU A 314 -9.78 7.86 -20.53
N SER A 315 -10.67 7.49 -19.61
CA SER A 315 -12.00 7.04 -20.00
C SER A 315 -12.82 8.20 -20.58
N PRO A 316 -13.77 7.94 -21.49
CA PRO A 316 -14.60 8.99 -22.09
C PRO A 316 -15.39 9.84 -21.07
N SER A 317 -15.65 9.31 -19.88
CA SER A 317 -16.39 10.00 -18.83
C SER A 317 -15.56 10.97 -17.99
N VAL A 318 -14.22 10.84 -17.99
CA VAL A 318 -13.30 11.68 -17.20
C VAL A 318 -12.45 12.56 -18.11
N ASN A 319 -11.80 11.95 -19.13
CA ASN A 319 -10.98 12.62 -20.12
C ASN A 319 -9.89 13.55 -19.54
N ASP A 320 -9.12 13.05 -18.57
CA ASP A 320 -8.00 13.73 -17.92
C ASP A 320 -6.65 13.06 -18.29
N PRO A 321 -6.04 13.45 -19.42
CA PRO A 321 -4.77 12.86 -19.85
C PRO A 321 -3.60 13.16 -18.92
N PHE A 322 -3.62 14.26 -18.16
CA PHE A 322 -2.50 14.64 -17.28
C PHE A 322 -2.42 13.73 -16.05
N THR A 323 -3.56 13.30 -15.51
CA THR A 323 -3.58 12.28 -14.45
C THR A 323 -3.03 10.94 -14.94
N ALA A 324 -3.36 10.53 -16.17
CA ALA A 324 -2.79 9.32 -16.76
C ALA A 324 -1.29 9.44 -17.03
N ILE A 325 -0.84 10.58 -17.54
CA ILE A 325 0.59 10.91 -17.71
C ILE A 325 1.35 10.78 -16.38
N ASN A 326 0.81 11.32 -15.30
CA ASN A 326 1.41 11.20 -13.98
C ASN A 326 1.55 9.73 -13.54
N CYS A 327 0.53 8.89 -13.78
CA CYS A 327 0.62 7.45 -13.49
C CYS A 327 1.69 6.76 -14.36
N MET A 328 1.77 7.08 -15.65
CA MET A 328 2.77 6.52 -16.57
C MET A 328 4.20 6.86 -16.15
N ASN A 329 4.45 8.07 -15.63
CA ASN A 329 5.76 8.46 -15.09
C ASN A 329 6.20 7.55 -13.93
N TRP A 330 5.32 7.28 -12.97
CA TRP A 330 5.63 6.37 -11.85
C TRP A 330 5.85 4.93 -12.31
N LEU A 331 5.02 4.44 -13.24
CA LEU A 331 5.16 3.12 -13.84
C LEU A 331 6.47 2.97 -14.63
N ALA A 332 6.87 3.98 -15.40
CA ALA A 332 8.15 4.03 -16.08
C ALA A 332 9.32 4.00 -15.09
N GLY A 333 9.26 4.79 -14.02
CA GLY A 333 10.26 4.76 -12.94
C GLY A 333 10.40 3.38 -12.28
N ALA A 334 9.29 2.68 -12.06
CA ALA A 334 9.29 1.31 -11.56
C ALA A 334 9.94 0.31 -12.54
N LEU A 335 9.71 0.47 -13.84
CA LEU A 335 10.34 -0.34 -14.89
C LEU A 335 11.86 -0.12 -14.96
N VAL A 336 12.34 1.13 -14.91
CA VAL A 336 13.79 1.42 -14.79
C VAL A 336 14.35 0.74 -13.56
N ARG A 337 13.66 0.90 -12.43
CA ARG A 337 14.10 0.37 -11.15
C ARG A 337 14.27 -1.14 -11.24
N LEU A 338 13.27 -1.85 -11.74
CA LEU A 338 13.27 -3.32 -11.89
C LEU A 338 14.31 -3.78 -12.92
N ALA A 339 14.44 -3.11 -14.07
CA ALA A 339 15.42 -3.44 -15.11
C ALA A 339 16.86 -3.38 -14.57
N ASN A 340 17.15 -2.41 -13.70
CA ASN A 340 18.47 -2.23 -13.10
C ASN A 340 18.69 -3.04 -11.81
N ARG A 341 17.76 -3.93 -11.45
CA ARG A 341 18.01 -4.92 -10.39
C ARG A 341 18.53 -6.20 -10.99
N ARG A 342 19.50 -6.80 -10.29
CA ARG A 342 19.70 -8.23 -10.42
C ARG A 342 18.41 -8.87 -9.95
N THR A 343 17.69 -9.54 -10.84
CA THR A 343 16.57 -10.39 -10.42
C THR A 343 17.15 -11.29 -9.33
N PRO A 344 16.60 -11.28 -8.09
CA PRO A 344 17.01 -12.20 -7.05
C PRO A 344 17.12 -13.57 -7.68
N ALA A 345 18.24 -14.27 -7.46
CA ALA A 345 18.40 -15.61 -8.03
C ALA A 345 17.12 -16.38 -7.71
N ALA A 346 16.32 -16.66 -8.75
CA ALA A 346 15.07 -17.40 -8.60
C ALA A 346 15.36 -18.71 -7.87
N ARG A 347 16.58 -19.19 -8.06
CA ARG A 347 17.25 -20.34 -7.47
C ARG A 347 17.87 -19.97 -6.11
N ARG A 348 17.43 -20.64 -5.05
CA ARG A 348 18.02 -20.63 -3.71
C ARG A 348 18.73 -21.96 -3.47
N ALA A 349 19.95 -21.89 -2.98
CA ALA A 349 20.73 -23.06 -2.63
C ALA A 349 20.84 -23.22 -1.10
N ASP A 350 21.13 -24.43 -0.65
CA ASP A 350 21.54 -24.68 0.74
C ASP A 350 23.00 -24.28 1.00
N ASP A 351 23.46 -24.41 2.24
CA ASP A 351 24.83 -24.11 2.66
C ASP A 351 25.90 -24.94 1.92
N THR A 352 25.50 -26.03 1.27
CA THR A 352 26.38 -26.90 0.46
C THR A 352 26.41 -26.51 -1.02
N GLY A 353 25.64 -25.49 -1.42
CA GLY A 353 25.53 -25.00 -2.79
C GLY A 353 24.57 -25.81 -3.67
N ARG A 354 23.78 -26.74 -3.12
CA ARG A 354 22.76 -27.49 -3.86
C ARG A 354 21.48 -26.66 -4.02
N LEU A 355 20.91 -26.64 -5.23
CA LEU A 355 19.64 -25.97 -5.52
C LEU A 355 18.48 -26.65 -4.76
N ARG A 356 17.73 -25.85 -3.99
CA ARG A 356 16.61 -26.30 -3.15
C ARG A 356 15.28 -25.67 -3.51
N LEU A 357 15.26 -24.40 -3.88
CA LEU A 357 14.02 -23.68 -4.12
C LEU A 357 14.14 -22.79 -5.36
N VAL A 358 13.14 -22.86 -6.25
CA VAL A 358 13.01 -22.01 -7.43
C VAL A 358 11.72 -21.21 -7.31
N VAL A 359 11.83 -19.90 -7.16
CA VAL A 359 10.72 -18.96 -6.98
C VAL A 359 10.47 -18.18 -8.27
N PRO A 360 9.24 -18.18 -8.83
CA PRO A 360 8.91 -17.39 -10.00
C PRO A 360 8.90 -15.90 -9.63
N ARG A 361 9.84 -15.15 -10.19
CA ARG A 361 9.93 -13.70 -9.98
C ARG A 361 9.25 -12.94 -11.12
N VAL A 362 8.78 -11.73 -10.81
CA VAL A 362 8.29 -10.79 -11.83
C VAL A 362 9.46 -10.33 -12.67
N SER A 363 9.44 -10.63 -13.97
CA SER A 363 10.44 -10.14 -14.92
C SER A 363 10.07 -8.76 -15.45
N PHE A 364 11.08 -8.02 -15.91
CA PHE A 364 10.87 -6.74 -16.61
C PHE A 364 9.88 -6.89 -17.77
N LYS A 365 10.08 -7.89 -18.64
CA LYS A 365 9.19 -8.17 -19.78
C LYS A 365 7.74 -8.39 -19.34
N PHE A 366 7.53 -9.19 -18.29
CA PHE A 366 6.18 -9.44 -17.79
C PHE A 366 5.51 -8.16 -17.27
N MET A 367 6.23 -7.36 -16.47
CA MET A 367 5.72 -6.11 -15.92
C MET A 367 5.43 -5.09 -17.03
N ALA A 368 6.38 -4.88 -17.95
CA ALA A 368 6.24 -3.95 -19.08
C ALA A 368 5.04 -4.31 -19.97
N ASN A 369 4.91 -5.58 -20.35
CA ASN A 369 3.75 -6.05 -21.13
C ASN A 369 2.44 -5.81 -20.36
N THR A 370 2.40 -6.17 -19.08
CA THR A 370 1.19 -5.97 -18.26
C THR A 370 0.77 -4.51 -18.19
N ILE A 371 1.73 -3.59 -18.09
CA ILE A 371 1.46 -2.14 -18.01
C ILE A 371 1.02 -1.62 -19.39
N TRP A 372 1.90 -1.73 -20.37
CA TRP A 372 1.74 -1.06 -21.65
C TRP A 372 0.64 -1.66 -22.51
N ASP A 373 0.44 -2.99 -22.50
CA ASP A 373 -0.65 -3.62 -23.25
C ASP A 373 -2.03 -3.22 -22.71
N ARG A 374 -2.15 -2.99 -21.39
CA ARG A 374 -3.41 -2.55 -20.76
C ARG A 374 -3.71 -1.08 -20.99
N LEU A 375 -2.67 -0.24 -21.01
CA LEU A 375 -2.82 1.20 -21.24
C LEU A 375 -3.04 1.55 -22.71
N ARG A 376 -2.40 0.82 -23.64
CA ARG A 376 -2.40 1.11 -25.08
C ARG A 376 -3.79 1.39 -25.67
N PRO A 377 -4.85 0.59 -25.40
CA PRO A 377 -6.18 0.85 -25.97
C PRO A 377 -6.78 2.21 -25.56
N TYR A 378 -6.40 2.76 -24.42
CA TYR A 378 -6.90 4.05 -23.93
C TYR A 378 -5.97 5.18 -24.35
N VAL A 379 -4.67 4.97 -24.20
CA VAL A 379 -3.62 5.92 -24.58
C VAL A 379 -3.67 6.23 -26.08
N SER A 380 -3.97 5.25 -26.93
CA SER A 380 -4.01 5.45 -28.38
C SER A 380 -5.10 6.40 -28.87
N HIS A 381 -6.07 6.75 -28.01
CA HIS A 381 -7.17 7.65 -28.34
C HIS A 381 -6.91 9.11 -27.93
N ASP A 382 -5.86 9.38 -27.15
CA ASP A 382 -5.50 10.73 -26.70
C ASP A 382 -4.10 11.12 -27.20
N PRO A 383 -3.95 12.17 -28.04
CA PRO A 383 -2.66 12.60 -28.57
C PRO A 383 -1.62 12.96 -27.50
N ASN A 384 -2.05 13.56 -26.38
CA ASN A 384 -1.13 13.97 -25.32
C ASN A 384 -0.56 12.75 -24.59
N ALA A 385 -1.41 11.79 -24.22
CA ALA A 385 -1.04 10.56 -23.57
C ALA A 385 -0.20 9.67 -24.51
N ALA A 386 -0.60 9.48 -25.76
CA ALA A 386 0.15 8.69 -26.75
C ALA A 386 1.54 9.28 -26.99
N GLY A 387 1.58 10.58 -27.23
CA GLY A 387 2.84 11.29 -27.43
C GLY A 387 3.73 11.24 -26.18
N HIS A 388 3.15 11.23 -24.97
CA HIS A 388 3.93 11.12 -23.74
C HIS A 388 4.45 9.70 -23.51
N MET A 389 3.62 8.68 -23.70
CA MET A 389 4.03 7.27 -23.60
C MET A 389 5.14 6.95 -24.59
N MET A 390 5.06 7.45 -25.83
CA MET A 390 6.13 7.29 -26.84
C MET A 390 7.46 7.87 -26.35
N ARG A 391 7.44 9.12 -25.84
CA ARG A 391 8.63 9.76 -25.28
C ARG A 391 9.23 8.97 -24.11
N LEU A 392 8.39 8.50 -23.18
CA LEU A 392 8.83 7.66 -22.07
C LEU A 392 9.54 6.40 -22.55
N LEU A 393 8.99 5.70 -23.57
CA LEU A 393 9.65 4.51 -24.12
C LEU A 393 11.05 4.83 -24.67
N GLY A 394 11.23 5.99 -25.30
CA GLY A 394 12.54 6.48 -25.74
C GLY A 394 13.49 6.81 -24.58
N GLU A 395 13.01 7.54 -23.57
CA GLU A 395 13.77 7.90 -22.36
C GLU A 395 14.20 6.68 -21.52
N LEU A 396 13.40 5.61 -21.54
CA LEU A 396 13.71 4.36 -20.87
C LEU A 396 14.85 3.59 -21.54
N ALA A 397 15.03 3.74 -22.87
CA ALA A 397 15.93 2.88 -23.63
C ALA A 397 17.41 2.95 -23.22
N PRO A 398 18.00 4.13 -22.96
CA PRO A 398 19.37 4.26 -22.43
C PRO A 398 19.56 3.62 -21.05
N GLN A 399 18.48 3.43 -20.30
CA GLN A 399 18.51 2.92 -18.93
C GLN A 399 18.33 1.40 -18.86
N MET A 400 18.10 0.73 -20.00
CA MET A 400 17.90 -0.72 -20.06
C MET A 400 19.24 -1.46 -20.14
N PRO A 401 19.46 -2.50 -19.31
CA PRO A 401 20.75 -3.17 -19.18
C PRO A 401 21.12 -4.02 -20.41
N ASP A 402 20.14 -4.56 -21.12
CA ASP A 402 20.36 -5.53 -22.20
C ASP A 402 19.48 -5.26 -23.43
N GLN A 403 19.81 -5.92 -24.54
CA GLN A 403 19.09 -5.78 -25.80
C GLN A 403 17.66 -6.34 -25.71
N ALA A 404 17.43 -7.39 -24.92
CA ALA A 404 16.11 -8.01 -24.81
C ALA A 404 15.09 -7.06 -24.16
N ALA A 405 15.49 -6.29 -23.14
CA ALA A 405 14.67 -5.24 -22.54
C ALA A 405 14.39 -4.10 -23.53
N ARG A 406 15.38 -3.69 -24.33
CA ARG A 406 15.21 -2.69 -25.39
C ARG A 406 14.25 -3.16 -26.49
N ASP A 407 14.30 -4.43 -26.87
CA ASP A 407 13.39 -5.01 -27.86
C ASP A 407 11.93 -5.04 -27.35
N VAL A 408 11.71 -5.22 -26.04
CA VAL A 408 10.38 -5.07 -25.43
C VAL A 408 9.86 -3.64 -25.57
N LEU A 409 10.70 -2.63 -25.32
CA LEU A 409 10.32 -1.22 -25.52
C LEU A 409 9.98 -0.93 -26.98
N ARG A 410 10.77 -1.46 -27.93
CA ARG A 410 10.52 -1.34 -29.37
C ARG A 410 9.15 -1.89 -29.74
N CYS A 411 8.83 -3.10 -29.28
CA CYS A 411 7.55 -3.74 -29.55
C CYS A 411 6.36 -2.88 -29.07
N HIS A 412 6.47 -2.26 -27.89
CA HIS A 412 5.41 -1.37 -27.38
C HIS A 412 5.33 -0.04 -28.13
N ALA A 413 6.46 0.52 -28.59
CA ALA A 413 6.50 1.72 -29.41
C ALA A 413 5.82 1.49 -30.76
N ASP A 414 6.14 0.39 -31.44
CA ASP A 414 5.55 0.02 -32.72
C ASP A 414 4.04 -0.27 -32.58
N ALA A 415 3.65 -0.99 -31.52
CA ALA A 415 2.25 -1.29 -31.24
C ALA A 415 1.43 -0.03 -30.92
N LEU A 416 1.99 0.92 -30.16
CA LEU A 416 1.33 2.20 -29.89
C LEU A 416 1.17 3.02 -31.16
N ARG A 417 2.22 3.10 -31.99
CA ARG A 417 2.17 3.79 -33.28
C ARG A 417 1.04 3.26 -34.16
N ALA A 418 0.99 1.95 -34.34
CA ALA A 418 -0.03 1.30 -35.15
C ALA A 418 -1.45 1.53 -34.59
N ALA A 419 -1.62 1.45 -33.27
CA ALA A 419 -2.91 1.68 -32.63
C ALA A 419 -3.39 3.14 -32.77
N SER A 420 -2.50 4.12 -32.60
CA SER A 420 -2.83 5.54 -32.73
C SER A 420 -3.11 5.96 -34.17
N ASP A 421 -2.37 5.44 -35.17
CA ASP A 421 -2.61 5.74 -36.58
C ASP A 421 -4.01 5.31 -37.05
N ALA A 422 -4.57 4.27 -36.44
CA ALA A 422 -5.93 3.81 -36.73
C ALA A 422 -7.03 4.71 -36.13
N VAL A 423 -6.68 5.57 -35.16
CA VAL A 423 -7.64 6.37 -34.37
C VAL A 423 -7.53 7.86 -34.66
N PHE A 424 -6.32 8.40 -34.81
CA PHE A 424 -6.10 9.82 -35.00
C PHE A 424 -6.57 10.28 -36.38
N THR A 425 -7.50 11.24 -36.39
CA THR A 425 -8.04 11.82 -37.62
C THR A 425 -7.21 12.99 -38.12
N ASP A 426 -6.69 13.85 -37.23
CA ASP A 426 -5.83 14.99 -37.60
C ASP A 426 -4.48 14.48 -38.15
N CYS A 427 -3.98 15.10 -39.22
CA CYS A 427 -2.67 14.76 -39.79
C CYS A 427 -1.52 15.19 -38.87
N ARG A 428 -1.67 16.31 -38.15
CA ARG A 428 -0.62 16.87 -37.29
C ARG A 428 -0.34 15.96 -36.09
N ASP A 429 -1.38 15.39 -35.49
CA ASP A 429 -1.22 14.44 -34.37
C ASP A 429 -0.52 13.15 -34.83
N ARG A 430 -0.85 12.67 -36.03
CA ARG A 430 -0.20 11.50 -36.65
C ARG A 430 1.26 11.79 -36.98
N GLU A 431 1.57 12.97 -37.50
CA GLU A 431 2.95 13.36 -37.83
C GLU A 431 3.79 13.56 -36.56
N LEU A 432 3.28 14.27 -35.56
CA LEU A 432 3.95 14.46 -34.28
C LEU A 432 4.27 13.12 -33.59
N LEU A 433 3.33 12.17 -33.60
CA LEU A 433 3.58 10.84 -33.05
C LEU A 433 4.61 10.06 -33.90
N ALA A 434 4.69 10.31 -35.21
CA ALA A 434 5.63 9.64 -36.12
C ALA A 434 7.06 10.09 -35.82
N ASP A 435 7.25 11.39 -35.62
CA ASP A 435 8.52 11.99 -35.21
C ASP A 435 8.99 11.40 -33.88
N ARG A 436 8.10 11.35 -32.89
CA ARG A 436 8.42 10.76 -31.58
C ARG A 436 8.73 9.28 -31.67
N HIS A 437 8.04 8.53 -32.53
CA HIS A 437 8.31 7.12 -32.78
C HIS A 437 9.70 6.93 -33.40
N ARG A 438 10.07 7.72 -34.42
CA ARG A 438 11.41 7.72 -35.02
C ARG A 438 12.49 8.03 -33.99
N ALA A 439 12.32 9.08 -33.18
CA ALA A 439 13.24 9.45 -32.12
C ALA A 439 13.39 8.31 -31.07
N THR A 440 12.28 7.66 -30.73
CA THR A 440 12.27 6.51 -29.81
C THR A 440 13.03 5.32 -30.39
N LEU A 441 12.82 4.98 -31.67
CA LEU A 441 13.54 3.89 -32.33
C LEU A 441 15.03 4.18 -32.45
N ALA A 442 15.41 5.45 -32.66
CA ALA A 442 16.81 5.88 -32.66
C ALA A 442 17.44 5.66 -31.27
N ALA A 443 16.80 6.14 -30.19
CA ALA A 443 17.28 5.95 -28.82
C ALA A 443 17.37 4.47 -28.39
N ILE A 444 16.47 3.62 -28.91
CA ILE A 444 16.51 2.16 -28.68
C ILE A 444 17.67 1.50 -29.42
N SER A 445 18.02 1.99 -30.61
CA SER A 445 19.05 1.39 -31.47
C SER A 445 20.46 1.89 -31.12
N ASP A 446 20.60 3.15 -30.72
CA ASP A 446 21.82 3.74 -30.19
C ASP A 446 21.55 4.39 -28.82
N PRO A 447 21.73 3.64 -27.71
CA PRO A 447 21.47 4.11 -26.36
C PRO A 447 22.44 5.20 -25.88
N HIS A 448 23.55 5.44 -26.61
CA HIS A 448 24.57 6.42 -26.25
C HIS A 448 24.40 7.75 -26.99
N ALA A 449 23.54 7.80 -28.01
CA ALA A 449 23.15 9.05 -28.65
C ALA A 449 22.24 9.86 -27.71
N LEU A 450 22.56 11.16 -27.52
CA LEU A 450 21.67 12.08 -26.79
C LEU A 450 20.34 12.18 -27.56
N PRO A 451 19.19 11.90 -26.93
CA PRO A 451 17.93 11.99 -27.63
C PRO A 451 17.56 13.46 -27.85
N ASP A 452 17.43 13.83 -29.12
CA ASP A 452 16.99 15.17 -29.53
C ASP A 452 15.45 15.17 -29.62
N PHE A 453 14.81 15.48 -28.50
CA PHE A 453 13.34 15.52 -28.40
C PHE A 453 12.73 16.89 -28.76
N GLU A 454 13.55 17.90 -29.07
CA GLU A 454 13.11 19.29 -29.32
C GLU A 454 12.96 19.64 -30.81
N THR A 455 13.55 18.86 -31.74
CA THR A 455 13.57 19.20 -33.18
C THR A 455 12.23 19.11 -33.91
N GLY A 456 11.19 18.51 -33.32
CA GLY A 456 9.85 18.45 -33.90
C GLY A 456 9.07 19.78 -33.87
N LEU A 457 9.39 20.71 -32.95
CA LEU A 457 8.74 22.03 -32.90
C LEU A 457 9.37 23.05 -33.86
N ALA A 458 10.67 22.91 -34.16
CA ALA A 458 11.39 23.83 -35.03
C ALA A 458 11.00 23.65 -36.51
N ALA A 459 10.77 22.40 -36.94
CA ALA A 459 10.37 22.11 -38.32
C ALA A 459 8.96 22.60 -38.69
N MET A 460 8.06 22.74 -37.71
CA MET A 460 6.72 23.32 -37.94
C MET A 460 6.74 24.85 -38.07
N ASN A 461 7.64 25.54 -37.36
CA ASN A 461 7.75 27.00 -37.47
C ASN A 461 8.35 27.45 -38.82
N GLU A 462 9.23 26.65 -39.43
CA GLU A 462 9.74 26.96 -40.78
C GLU A 462 8.67 26.73 -41.86
N ALA A 463 7.79 25.73 -41.70
CA ALA A 463 6.71 25.47 -42.66
C ALA A 463 5.57 26.52 -42.60
N GLU A 464 5.34 27.19 -41.47
CA GLU A 464 4.40 28.31 -41.37
C GLU A 464 4.95 29.63 -41.93
N THR A 465 6.25 29.70 -42.27
CA THR A 465 6.86 30.90 -42.87
C THR A 465 6.91 30.84 -44.41
N GLU A 466 6.55 29.69 -45.02
CA GLU A 466 6.50 29.48 -46.48
C GLU A 466 5.08 29.29 -47.06
N LEU A 467 4.03 29.55 -46.28
CA LEU A 467 2.63 29.67 -46.72
C LEU A 467 2.13 31.10 -46.53
#